data_AF-A0A832YDU0-F1
#
_entry.id   AF-A0A832YDU0-F1
#
_cell.length_a   1.000
_cell.length_b   1.000
_cell.length_c   1.000
_cell.angle_alpha   90.00
_cell.angle_beta   90.00
_cell.angle_gamma   90.00
#
_symmetry.space_group_name_H-M   'P 1'
#
loop_
_entity.id
_entity.type
_entity.pdbx_description
1 polymer ?
#
loop_
_entity_poly.entity_id
_entity_poly.type
_entity_poly.pdbx_seq_one_letter_code
_entity_poly.pdbx_strand_id
1 'polypeptide(L)'
;MKEWQHGHELDFLLDLEGFYSRYNEYSFSPFSAMKKNTIASGLHNKTFKVYERADERLVMIDTKITKTRTPITMYNNTSVQLGVKEPGDRAITKLAWKEGKEKIATEMIESFTEPCWLFVWAEDDRANKIAVDAGFNWIGTKVTTFAELYAIYFKEAKNTLFDGP
;
A
#
# COMPACT_ATOMS: atom_id res chain seq x y z
N MET A 1 25.04 -9.06 11.99
CA MET A 1 23.66 -8.75 11.56
C MET A 1 22.84 -8.34 12.78
N LYS A 2 22.03 -7.29 12.70
CA LYS A 2 21.21 -6.81 13.83
C LYS A 2 19.89 -7.58 13.88
N GLU A 3 19.29 -7.73 15.07
CA GLU A 3 18.05 -8.52 15.25
C GLU A 3 16.91 -8.04 14.34
N TRP A 4 16.72 -6.71 14.22
CA TRP A 4 15.69 -6.11 13.36
C TRP A 4 15.87 -6.41 11.87
N GLN A 5 17.04 -6.88 11.43
CA GLN A 5 17.29 -7.22 10.03
C GLN A 5 16.66 -8.57 9.65
N HIS A 6 16.26 -9.40 10.63
CA HIS A 6 15.60 -10.69 10.40
C HIS A 6 16.33 -11.62 9.42
N GLY A 7 17.66 -11.58 9.37
CA GLY A 7 18.44 -12.42 8.46
C GLY A 7 18.79 -11.78 7.11
N HIS A 8 18.34 -10.55 6.84
CA HIS A 8 18.60 -9.85 5.59
C HIS A 8 19.87 -8.97 5.66
N GLU A 9 20.67 -9.01 4.60
CA GLU A 9 21.83 -8.13 4.45
C GLU A 9 21.42 -6.65 4.39
N LEU A 10 22.25 -5.78 4.97
CA LEU A 10 21.93 -4.35 5.06
C LEU A 10 21.82 -3.71 3.67
N ASP A 11 22.74 -4.04 2.77
CA ASP A 11 22.79 -3.48 1.42
C ASP A 11 21.55 -3.86 0.61
N PHE A 12 21.07 -5.09 0.77
CA PHE A 12 19.81 -5.53 0.18
C PHE A 12 18.62 -4.70 0.68
N LEU A 13 18.54 -4.44 1.98
CA LEU A 13 17.45 -3.62 2.54
C LEU A 13 17.53 -2.15 2.11
N LEU A 14 18.74 -1.60 1.97
CA LEU A 14 18.95 -0.23 1.47
C LEU A 14 18.59 -0.09 -0.01
N ASP A 15 18.91 -1.10 -0.81
CA ASP A 15 18.51 -1.17 -2.21
C ASP A 15 16.97 -1.20 -2.37
N LEU A 16 16.27 -1.99 -1.54
CA LEU A 16 14.81 -1.98 -1.48
C LEU A 16 14.24 -0.64 -0.98
N GLU A 17 14.90 0.03 -0.02
CA GLU A 17 14.52 1.37 0.47
C GLU A 17 14.64 2.41 -0.65
N GLY A 18 15.69 2.32 -1.48
CA GLY A 18 15.89 3.20 -2.64
C GLY A 18 14.77 3.14 -3.67
N PHE A 19 14.13 1.97 -3.84
CA PHE A 19 12.98 1.79 -4.73
C PHE A 19 11.75 2.60 -4.28
N TYR A 20 11.68 2.97 -3.00
CA TYR A 20 10.63 3.83 -2.45
C TYR A 20 10.98 5.32 -2.46
N SER A 21 12.06 5.75 -3.13
CA SER A 21 12.49 7.16 -3.18
C SER A 21 11.35 8.12 -3.53
N ARG A 22 10.66 7.90 -4.66
CA ARG A 22 9.48 8.69 -5.08
C ARG A 22 8.35 8.65 -4.05
N TYR A 23 8.03 7.46 -3.53
CA TYR A 23 7.01 7.32 -2.48
C TYR A 23 7.36 8.17 -1.24
N ASN A 24 8.64 8.20 -0.87
CA ASN A 24 9.13 8.92 0.29
C ASN A 24 9.21 10.45 0.08
N GLU A 25 9.17 10.96 -1.16
CA GLU A 25 9.15 12.41 -1.44
C GLU A 25 7.91 13.10 -0.83
N TYR A 26 6.79 12.38 -0.75
CA TYR A 26 5.54 12.87 -0.16
C TYR A 26 5.45 12.60 1.36
N SER A 27 6.47 11.97 1.93
CA SER A 27 6.53 11.61 3.34
C SER A 27 7.27 12.68 4.14
N PHE A 28 6.54 13.52 4.86
CA PHE A 28 7.12 14.55 5.73
C PHE A 28 7.52 14.02 7.10
N SER A 29 6.96 12.89 7.51
CA SER A 29 7.29 12.24 8.78
C SER A 29 8.25 11.05 8.61
N PRO A 30 9.18 10.83 9.55
CA PRO A 30 9.98 9.62 9.57
C PRO A 30 9.16 8.34 9.79
N PHE A 31 7.91 8.44 10.26
CA PHE A 31 7.05 7.29 10.56
C PHE A 31 6.26 6.79 9.35
N SER A 32 5.97 7.68 8.40
CA SER A 32 5.26 7.37 7.15
C SER A 32 6.20 6.88 6.06
N ALA A 33 7.48 7.28 6.09
CA ALA A 33 8.46 6.89 5.10
C ALA A 33 8.72 5.37 5.13
N MET A 34 8.87 4.77 3.95
CA MET A 34 9.32 3.40 3.82
C MET A 34 10.82 3.33 4.05
N LYS A 35 11.24 2.54 5.03
CA LYS A 35 12.63 2.41 5.48
C LYS A 35 13.04 0.95 5.57
N LYS A 36 14.34 0.66 5.52
CA LYS A 36 14.93 -0.67 5.70
C LYS A 36 14.35 -1.47 6.88
N ASN A 37 14.07 -0.82 8.01
CA ASN A 37 13.50 -1.47 9.20
C ASN A 37 12.06 -1.93 8.94
N THR A 38 11.25 -1.08 8.30
CA THR A 38 9.87 -1.40 7.90
C THR A 38 9.86 -2.52 6.85
N ILE A 39 10.79 -2.46 5.89
CA ILE A 39 10.94 -3.48 4.85
C ILE A 39 11.33 -4.83 5.46
N ALA A 40 12.35 -4.86 6.33
CA ALA A 40 12.78 -6.09 7.02
C ALA A 40 11.64 -6.72 7.83
N SER A 41 10.88 -5.90 8.57
CA SER A 41 9.72 -6.36 9.31
C SER A 41 8.61 -6.88 8.39
N GLY A 42 8.34 -6.19 7.28
CA GLY A 42 7.35 -6.62 6.29
C GLY A 42 7.71 -7.91 5.59
N LEU A 43 9.00 -8.13 5.30
CA LEU A 43 9.52 -9.40 4.76
C LEU A 43 9.34 -10.53 5.77
N HIS A 44 9.74 -10.32 7.03
CA HIS A 44 9.56 -11.29 8.11
C HIS A 44 8.09 -11.67 8.32
N ASN A 45 7.20 -10.67 8.33
CA ASN A 45 5.76 -10.84 8.52
C ASN A 45 5.02 -11.25 7.24
N LYS A 46 5.73 -11.41 6.11
CA LYS A 46 5.18 -11.76 4.78
C LYS A 46 4.14 -10.77 4.24
N THR A 47 4.16 -9.51 4.70
CA THR A 47 3.30 -8.43 4.19
C THR A 47 3.93 -7.69 3.01
N PHE A 48 5.27 -7.63 2.98
CA PHE A 48 6.00 -7.02 1.90
C PHE A 48 6.09 -7.97 0.71
N LYS A 49 5.71 -7.49 -0.47
CA LYS A 49 5.77 -8.24 -1.74
C LYS A 49 6.60 -7.46 -2.74
N VAL A 50 7.48 -8.20 -3.42
CA VAL A 50 8.30 -7.70 -4.52
C VAL A 50 7.89 -8.47 -5.75
N TYR A 51 7.56 -7.75 -6.82
CA TYR A 51 7.29 -8.33 -8.12
C TYR A 51 8.43 -7.98 -9.07
N GLU A 52 9.07 -9.04 -9.55
CA GLU A 52 10.26 -8.97 -10.38
C GLU A 52 10.00 -9.75 -11.67
N ARG A 53 10.57 -9.30 -12.79
CA ARG A 53 10.55 -10.01 -14.08
C ARG A 53 11.90 -9.83 -14.75
N ALA A 54 12.50 -10.93 -15.21
CA ALA A 54 13.84 -10.91 -15.84
C ALA A 54 14.87 -10.16 -14.96
N ASP A 55 14.89 -10.49 -13.66
CA ASP A 55 15.77 -9.91 -12.64
C ASP A 55 15.63 -8.39 -12.42
N GLU A 56 14.55 -7.80 -12.93
CA GLU A 56 14.21 -6.39 -12.74
C GLU A 56 13.04 -6.25 -11.76
N ARG A 57 13.21 -5.42 -10.72
CA ARG A 57 12.11 -5.05 -9.81
C ARG A 57 11.17 -4.08 -10.49
N LEU A 58 9.90 -4.43 -10.54
CA LEU A 58 8.90 -3.65 -11.25
C LEU A 58 7.94 -2.97 -10.29
N VAL A 59 7.47 -3.68 -9.26
CA VAL A 59 6.48 -3.19 -8.31
C VAL A 59 6.77 -3.77 -6.93
N MET A 60 6.65 -2.94 -5.90
CA MET A 60 6.81 -3.31 -4.50
C MET A 60 5.62 -2.78 -3.70
N ILE A 61 5.03 -3.64 -2.88
CA ILE A 61 3.87 -3.28 -2.04
C ILE A 61 4.06 -3.78 -0.61
N ASP A 62 3.55 -3.02 0.34
CA ASP A 62 3.26 -3.51 1.69
C ASP A 62 1.76 -3.75 1.81
N THR A 63 1.37 -5.01 1.97
CA THR A 63 -0.02 -5.45 1.96
C THR A 63 -0.29 -6.55 2.97
N LYS A 64 -1.48 -6.54 3.58
CA LYS A 64 -1.91 -7.59 4.50
C LYS A 64 -3.40 -7.84 4.43
N ILE A 65 -3.80 -9.06 4.76
CA ILE A 65 -5.20 -9.38 5.06
C ILE A 65 -5.51 -8.93 6.48
N THR A 66 -6.59 -8.15 6.60
CA THR A 66 -7.12 -7.67 7.87
C THR A 66 -7.67 -8.86 8.66
N LYS A 67 -7.22 -9.04 9.90
CA LYS A 67 -7.67 -10.13 10.78
C LYS A 67 -8.76 -9.70 11.75
N THR A 68 -8.82 -8.39 12.03
CA THR A 68 -9.70 -7.81 13.04
C THR A 68 -10.41 -6.61 12.43
N ARG A 69 -11.71 -6.49 12.70
CA ARG A 69 -12.50 -5.35 12.29
C ARG A 69 -11.87 -4.05 12.78
N THR A 70 -11.44 -3.18 11.87
CA THR A 70 -10.65 -1.99 12.20
C THR A 70 -11.18 -0.76 11.47
N PRO A 71 -11.68 0.27 12.18
CA PRO A 71 -12.16 1.48 11.54
C PRO A 71 -11.03 2.22 10.83
N ILE A 72 -11.38 2.93 9.75
CA ILE A 72 -10.54 3.93 9.10
C ILE A 72 -11.15 5.29 9.43
N THR A 73 -10.43 6.10 10.18
CA THR A 73 -10.85 7.46 10.53
C THR A 73 -10.06 8.50 9.75
N MET A 74 -10.74 9.62 9.44
CA MET A 74 -10.16 10.76 8.72
C MET A 74 -8.94 11.31 9.46
N TYR A 75 -9.04 11.52 10.77
CA TYR A 75 -7.92 11.92 11.62
C TYR A 75 -7.88 11.04 12.87
N ASN A 76 -6.69 10.87 13.44
CA ASN A 76 -6.55 10.08 14.66
C ASN A 76 -7.42 10.69 15.77
N ASN A 77 -8.16 9.85 16.49
CA ASN A 77 -9.06 10.27 17.58
C ASN A 77 -10.25 11.16 17.17
N THR A 78 -10.69 11.10 15.90
CA THR A 78 -11.96 11.72 15.47
C THR A 78 -13.07 10.70 15.31
N SER A 79 -14.31 11.16 15.49
CA SER A 79 -15.53 10.38 15.22
C SER A 79 -15.88 10.30 13.73
N VAL A 80 -15.12 10.96 12.85
CA VAL A 80 -15.34 10.94 11.39
C VAL A 80 -14.74 9.65 10.82
N GLN A 81 -15.59 8.64 10.69
CA GLN A 81 -15.25 7.35 10.11
C GLN A 81 -15.42 7.39 8.58
N LEU A 82 -14.34 7.08 7.86
CA LEU A 82 -14.35 6.95 6.39
C LEU A 82 -14.86 5.56 5.98
N GLY A 83 -14.54 4.53 6.75
CA GLY A 83 -14.93 3.15 6.46
C GLY A 83 -14.47 2.21 7.55
N VAL A 84 -14.69 0.91 7.35
CA VAL A 84 -14.25 -0.15 8.25
C VAL A 84 -13.61 -1.24 7.43
N LYS A 85 -12.39 -1.64 7.81
CA LYS A 85 -11.77 -2.85 7.27
C LYS A 85 -12.38 -4.04 7.99
N GLU A 86 -13.08 -4.91 7.28
CA GLU A 86 -13.62 -6.14 7.83
C GLU A 86 -12.57 -7.27 7.81
N PRO A 87 -12.68 -8.29 8.68
CA PRO A 87 -11.82 -9.47 8.60
C PRO A 87 -11.93 -10.13 7.21
N GLY A 88 -10.78 -10.34 6.55
CA GLY A 88 -10.73 -10.81 5.17
C GLY A 88 -10.38 -9.73 4.14
N ASP A 89 -10.61 -8.46 4.47
CA ASP A 89 -10.24 -7.35 3.57
C ASP A 89 -8.72 -7.25 3.43
N ARG A 90 -8.23 -7.08 2.20
CA ARG A 90 -6.85 -6.68 1.95
C ARG A 90 -6.68 -5.19 2.21
N ALA A 91 -5.57 -4.83 2.85
CA ALA A 91 -5.10 -3.45 2.92
C ALA A 91 -3.74 -3.34 2.23
N ILE A 92 -3.60 -2.41 1.30
CA ILE A 92 -2.34 -2.01 0.66
C ILE A 92 -1.97 -0.65 1.24
N THR A 93 -0.91 -0.61 2.04
CA THR A 93 -0.52 0.59 2.78
C THR A 93 0.65 1.34 2.16
N LYS A 94 1.40 0.67 1.28
CA LYS A 94 2.55 1.22 0.55
C LYS A 94 2.55 0.63 -0.85
N LEU A 95 2.77 1.47 -1.85
CA LEU A 95 2.85 1.09 -3.27
C LEU A 95 4.00 1.89 -3.90
N ALA A 96 4.93 1.18 -4.51
CA ALA A 96 5.99 1.74 -5.33
C ALA A 96 6.12 0.93 -6.62
N TRP A 97 6.53 1.59 -7.69
CA TRP A 97 6.76 0.96 -8.98
C TRP A 97 7.95 1.64 -9.66
N LYS A 98 8.55 0.92 -10.60
CA LYS A 98 9.58 1.47 -11.48
C LYS A 98 8.93 2.43 -12.48
N GLU A 99 9.57 3.57 -12.72
CA GLU A 99 9.11 4.57 -13.71
C GLU A 99 8.69 3.92 -15.04
N GLY A 100 7.51 4.28 -15.55
CA GLY A 100 6.96 3.73 -16.79
C GLY A 100 6.31 2.34 -16.65
N LYS A 101 6.18 1.80 -15.43
CA LYS A 101 5.53 0.51 -15.13
C LYS A 101 4.21 0.66 -14.38
N GLU A 102 3.56 1.83 -14.48
CA GLU A 102 2.25 2.13 -13.85
C GLU A 102 1.20 1.06 -14.21
N LYS A 103 1.18 0.61 -15.46
CA LYS A 103 0.26 -0.44 -15.94
C LYS A 103 0.45 -1.75 -15.19
N ILE A 104 1.69 -2.15 -14.90
CA ILE A 104 2.00 -3.39 -14.16
C ILE A 104 1.56 -3.25 -12.70
N ALA A 105 1.77 -2.09 -12.09
CA ALA A 105 1.27 -1.79 -10.75
C ALA A 105 -0.26 -1.86 -10.69
N THR A 106 -0.93 -1.30 -11.70
CA THR A 106 -2.39 -1.33 -11.87
C THR A 106 -2.91 -2.77 -11.96
N GLU A 107 -2.38 -3.56 -12.89
CA GLU A 107 -2.77 -4.97 -13.10
C GLU A 107 -2.55 -5.81 -11.83
N MET A 108 -1.47 -5.56 -11.09
CA MET A 108 -1.19 -6.26 -9.84
C MET A 108 -2.27 -5.98 -8.79
N ILE A 109 -2.55 -4.72 -8.46
CA ILE A 109 -3.54 -4.39 -7.43
C ILE A 109 -4.97 -4.71 -7.89
N GLU A 110 -5.20 -4.70 -9.20
CA GLU A 110 -6.43 -5.14 -9.81
C GLU A 110 -6.67 -6.65 -9.61
N SER A 111 -5.61 -7.47 -9.64
CA SER A 111 -5.70 -8.93 -9.54
C SER A 111 -6.18 -9.47 -8.19
N PHE A 112 -6.15 -8.64 -7.13
CA PHE A 112 -6.73 -9.01 -5.84
C PHE A 112 -8.24 -9.16 -5.95
N THR A 113 -8.75 -10.31 -5.50
CA THR A 113 -10.14 -10.74 -5.66
C THR A 113 -10.99 -10.50 -4.42
N GLU A 114 -10.35 -10.38 -3.26
CA GLU A 114 -10.96 -9.96 -2.01
C GLU A 114 -11.23 -8.44 -1.98
N PRO A 115 -12.13 -7.95 -1.10
CA PRO A 115 -12.31 -6.53 -0.90
C PRO A 115 -10.97 -5.89 -0.50
N CYS A 116 -10.64 -4.76 -1.12
CA CYS A 116 -9.31 -4.19 -1.03
C CYS A 116 -9.37 -2.70 -0.71
N TRP A 117 -8.67 -2.31 0.35
CA TRP A 117 -8.39 -0.93 0.72
C TRP A 117 -7.00 -0.54 0.24
N LEU A 118 -6.90 0.63 -0.39
CA LEU A 118 -5.65 1.18 -0.89
C LEU A 118 -5.41 2.57 -0.28
N PHE A 119 -4.19 2.77 0.21
CA PHE A 119 -3.71 4.01 0.80
C PHE A 119 -2.58 4.53 -0.07
N VAL A 120 -2.79 5.68 -0.71
CA VAL A 120 -1.78 6.38 -1.51
C VAL A 120 -1.69 7.83 -1.05
N TRP A 121 -0.58 8.48 -1.33
CA TRP A 121 -0.45 9.92 -1.04
C TRP A 121 -1.45 10.70 -1.88
N ALA A 122 -2.17 11.64 -1.27
CA ALA A 122 -3.19 12.43 -1.96
C ALA A 122 -2.56 13.31 -3.06
N GLU A 123 -1.29 13.69 -2.86
CA GLU A 123 -0.49 14.53 -3.75
C GLU A 123 0.19 13.74 -4.89
N ASP A 124 0.21 12.41 -4.83
CA ASP A 124 0.79 11.55 -5.87
C ASP A 124 -0.25 11.25 -6.96
N ASP A 125 -0.36 12.15 -7.94
CA ASP A 125 -1.27 12.05 -9.07
C ASP A 125 -1.21 10.70 -9.80
N ARG A 126 -0.02 10.12 -9.97
CA ARG A 126 0.17 8.84 -10.64
C ARG A 126 -0.34 7.67 -9.80
N ALA A 127 -0.12 7.68 -8.49
CA ALA A 127 -0.64 6.64 -7.60
C ALA A 127 -2.17 6.70 -7.53
N ASN A 128 -2.74 7.91 -7.47
CA ASN A 128 -4.19 8.11 -7.53
C ASN A 128 -4.77 7.64 -8.87
N LYS A 129 -4.07 7.90 -9.99
CA LYS A 129 -4.45 7.37 -11.30
C LYS A 129 -4.41 5.83 -11.35
N ILE A 130 -3.36 5.20 -10.81
CA ILE A 130 -3.27 3.73 -10.70
C ILE A 130 -4.45 3.16 -9.89
N ALA A 131 -4.84 3.83 -8.79
CA ALA A 131 -5.99 3.40 -8.00
C ALA A 131 -7.29 3.40 -8.82
N VAL A 132 -7.56 4.49 -9.55
CA VAL A 132 -8.74 4.63 -10.41
C VAL A 132 -8.71 3.63 -11.57
N ASP A 133 -7.59 3.50 -12.27
CA ASP A 133 -7.43 2.59 -13.41
C ASP A 133 -7.57 1.12 -12.98
N ALA A 134 -7.26 0.78 -11.72
CA ALA A 134 -7.46 -0.55 -11.15
C ALA A 134 -8.88 -0.82 -10.61
N GLY A 135 -9.82 0.12 -10.82
CA GLY A 135 -11.22 -0.01 -10.45
C GLY A 135 -11.55 0.31 -8.98
N PHE A 136 -10.67 1.02 -8.27
CA PHE A 136 -10.98 1.47 -6.92
C PHE A 136 -11.82 2.76 -6.93
N ASN A 137 -12.73 2.88 -5.96
CA ASN A 137 -13.49 4.10 -5.69
C ASN A 137 -12.84 4.90 -4.58
N TRP A 138 -12.77 6.22 -4.75
CA TRP A 138 -12.30 7.11 -3.68
C TRP A 138 -13.33 7.20 -2.56
N ILE A 139 -12.89 6.99 -1.32
CA ILE A 139 -13.74 7.00 -0.13
C ILE A 139 -13.54 8.29 0.68
N GLY A 140 -12.33 8.84 0.69
CA GLY A 140 -12.03 10.07 1.41
C GLY A 140 -10.54 10.27 1.65
N THR A 141 -10.20 11.32 2.37
CA THR A 141 -8.82 11.66 2.70
C THR A 141 -8.55 11.39 4.17
N LYS A 142 -7.48 10.68 4.49
CA LYS A 142 -6.97 10.54 5.85
C LYS A 142 -5.82 11.52 6.07
N VAL A 143 -5.88 12.28 7.15
CA VAL A 143 -4.85 13.21 7.60
C VAL A 143 -4.06 12.58 8.74
N THR A 144 -2.74 12.57 8.65
CA THR A 144 -1.86 12.10 9.74
C THR A 144 -1.64 13.20 10.78
N THR A 145 -1.10 12.84 11.94
CA THR A 145 -0.68 13.81 12.98
C THR A 145 0.42 14.77 12.47
N PHE A 146 1.12 14.39 11.40
CA PHE A 146 2.14 15.23 10.75
C PHE A 146 1.58 16.01 9.54
N ALA A 147 0.25 16.16 9.48
CA ALA A 147 -0.47 16.85 8.41
C ALA A 147 -0.24 16.28 7.00
N GLU A 148 0.16 15.01 6.90
CA GLU A 148 0.29 14.33 5.61
C GLU A 148 -1.07 13.77 5.19
N LEU A 149 -1.31 13.72 3.87
CA LEU A 149 -2.61 13.37 3.31
C LEU A 149 -2.54 12.04 2.57
N TYR A 150 -3.32 11.07 3.01
CA TYR A 150 -3.58 9.84 2.26
C TYR A 150 -4.93 9.94 1.57
N ALA A 151 -4.98 9.71 0.27
CA ALA A 151 -6.22 9.36 -0.41
C ALA A 151 -6.53 7.89 -0.14
N ILE A 152 -7.74 7.63 0.36
CA ILE A 152 -8.22 6.30 0.74
C ILE A 152 -9.19 5.82 -0.33
N TYR A 153 -8.88 4.63 -0.85
CA TYR A 153 -9.62 3.98 -1.92
C TYR A 153 -10.12 2.62 -1.47
N PHE A 154 -11.26 2.20 -2.03
CA PHE A 154 -11.84 0.87 -1.79
C PHE A 154 -12.34 0.24 -3.08
N LYS A 155 -12.11 -1.06 -3.22
CA LYS A 155 -12.59 -1.91 -4.31
C LYS A 155 -13.28 -3.12 -3.70
N GLU A 156 -14.50 -3.41 -4.14
CA GLU A 156 -15.21 -4.63 -3.73
C GLU A 156 -14.57 -5.90 -4.31
N ALA A 157 -15.00 -7.05 -3.79
CA ALA A 157 -14.57 -8.34 -4.31
C ALA A 157 -15.03 -8.54 -5.76
N LYS A 158 -14.18 -9.13 -6.60
CA LYS A 158 -14.51 -9.44 -8.01
C LYS A 158 -15.50 -10.61 -8.19
N ASN A 159 -15.93 -11.26 -7.10
CA ASN A 159 -16.85 -12.40 -7.11
C ASN A 159 -18.16 -12.09 -6.38
N THR A 160 -18.71 -10.89 -6.51
CA THR A 160 -20.04 -10.59 -5.99
C THR A 160 -21.08 -11.31 -6.86
N LEU A 161 -22.01 -12.01 -6.20
CA LEU A 161 -23.06 -12.90 -6.75
C LEU A 161 -24.04 -12.25 -7.75
N PHE A 162 -23.77 -11.02 -8.20
CA PHE A 162 -24.64 -10.23 -9.06
C PHE A 162 -24.09 -9.99 -10.46
N ASP A 163 -22.92 -10.53 -10.80
CA ASP A 163 -22.50 -10.66 -12.20
C ASP A 163 -23.27 -11.82 -12.85
N GLY A 164 -24.56 -11.60 -13.07
CA GLY A 164 -25.43 -12.46 -13.88
C GLY A 164 -25.14 -12.33 -15.38
N PRO A 165 -25.54 -13.33 -16.19
CA PRO A 165 -25.29 -13.39 -17.63
C PRO A 165 -25.94 -12.27 -18.44
#